data_AF-A0A5J5EB17-F1
#
_entry.id   AF-A0A5J5EB17-F1
#
_cell.length_a   1.000
_cell.length_b   1.000
_cell.length_c   1.000
_cell.angle_alpha   90.00
_cell.angle_beta   90.00
_cell.angle_gamma   90.00
#
_symmetry.space_group_name_H-M   'P 1'
#
loop_
_entity.id
_entity.type
_entity.pdbx_description
1 polymer ?
#
loop_
_entity_poly.entity_id
_entity_poly.type
_entity_poly.pdbx_seq_one_letter_code
_entity_poly.pdbx_strand_id
1 'polypeptide(L)'
;MRGSCCGGCSVAGKVYVLPVGIYNGIYTFDCLVLENFDHAAPEGTRLVKGGGNHTPLLICPARNDGYGITLHLDLKTRTYIDEFSMSGFLAIKCEGEKTTLVIADSKNVTNSITSNLIEQIARDLG
;
A
#
# COMPACT_ATOMS: atom_id res chain seq x y z
N MET A 1 -28.30 -6.27 40.05
CA MET A 1 -27.03 -6.76 39.48
C MET A 1 -26.65 -5.84 38.32
N ARG A 2 -25.72 -4.90 38.54
CA ARG A 2 -25.11 -4.09 37.47
C ARG A 2 -23.69 -4.64 37.27
N GLY A 3 -23.44 -5.33 36.17
CA GLY A 3 -22.09 -5.78 35.81
C GLY A 3 -21.26 -4.60 35.32
N SER A 4 -20.23 -4.19 36.07
CA SER A 4 -19.26 -3.19 35.62
C SER A 4 -18.21 -3.85 34.73
N CYS A 5 -18.36 -3.76 33.42
CA CYS A 5 -17.31 -4.10 32.47
C CYS A 5 -16.41 -2.87 32.26
N CYS A 6 -15.52 -2.57 33.21
CA CYS A 6 -14.40 -1.65 33.01
C CYS A 6 -13.16 -2.19 33.75
N GLY A 7 -12.63 -3.31 33.26
CA GLY A 7 -11.24 -3.72 33.55
C GLY A 7 -10.32 -2.99 32.58
N GLY A 8 -9.34 -2.24 33.09
CA GLY A 8 -8.54 -1.27 32.35
C GLY A 8 -7.91 -1.82 31.06
N CYS A 9 -8.18 -1.12 29.95
CA CYS A 9 -7.49 -1.36 28.70
C CYS A 9 -6.06 -0.79 28.82
N SER A 10 -5.05 -1.66 28.97
CA SER A 10 -3.65 -1.25 28.99
C SER A 10 -3.07 -1.32 27.56
N VAL A 11 -2.54 -0.20 27.08
CA VAL A 11 -1.82 -0.12 25.79
C VAL A 11 -0.34 0.15 26.07
N ALA A 12 0.55 -0.58 25.41
CA ALA A 12 2.00 -0.39 25.53
C ALA A 12 2.59 -0.02 24.17
N GLY A 13 3.25 1.14 24.08
CA GLY A 13 4.01 1.57 22.91
C GLY A 13 5.50 1.23 23.06
N LYS A 14 6.15 0.78 21.99
CA LYS A 14 7.59 0.48 21.96
C LYS A 14 8.21 1.04 20.69
N VAL A 15 9.45 1.50 20.77
CA VAL A 15 10.24 2.00 19.64
C VAL A 15 11.54 1.21 19.55
N TYR A 16 11.85 0.71 18.35
CA TYR A 16 13.04 -0.06 18.06
C TYR A 16 13.79 0.58 16.90
N VAL A 17 15.12 0.46 16.89
CA VAL A 17 15.98 0.97 15.82
C VAL A 17 16.79 -0.19 15.26
N LEU A 18 16.72 -0.38 13.94
CA LEU A 18 17.56 -1.33 13.22
C LEU A 18 18.17 -0.62 12.01
N PRO A 19 19.48 -0.76 11.76
CA PRO A 19 20.06 -0.30 10.50
C PRO A 19 19.53 -1.16 9.35
N VAL A 20 19.10 -0.52 8.27
CA VAL A 20 18.60 -1.19 7.07
C VAL A 20 19.38 -0.73 5.84
N GLY A 21 19.64 -1.65 4.91
CA GLY A 21 20.18 -1.36 3.59
C GLY A 21 19.10 -0.95 2.59
N ILE A 22 19.49 -0.79 1.32
CA ILE A 22 18.54 -0.47 0.25
C ILE A 22 17.66 -1.70 -0.02
N TYR A 23 16.33 -1.52 0.06
CA TYR A 23 15.38 -2.63 -0.04
C TYR A 23 15.35 -3.27 -1.44
N ASN A 24 15.08 -2.47 -2.48
CA ASN A 24 14.91 -2.95 -3.86
C ASN A 24 15.92 -2.35 -4.87
N GLY A 25 16.90 -1.56 -4.41
CA GLY A 25 17.80 -0.85 -5.33
C GLY A 25 17.04 0.04 -6.33
N ILE A 26 17.53 0.07 -7.57
CA ILE A 26 16.86 0.66 -8.74
C ILE A 26 16.49 -0.50 -9.72
N TYR A 27 16.27 -1.69 -9.19
CA TYR A 27 15.95 -2.87 -10.00
C TYR A 27 14.48 -2.85 -10.38
N THR A 28 14.18 -3.19 -11.63
CA THR A 28 12.82 -3.39 -12.12
C THR A 28 12.45 -4.85 -11.99
N PHE A 29 11.21 -5.12 -11.59
CA PHE A 29 10.68 -6.47 -11.47
C PHE A 29 9.29 -6.51 -12.08
N ASP A 30 8.93 -7.65 -12.63
CA ASP A 30 7.55 -7.89 -13.05
C ASP A 30 6.64 -7.93 -11.81
N CYS A 31 5.47 -7.33 -11.96
CA CYS A 31 4.43 -7.35 -10.94
C CYS A 31 3.26 -8.24 -11.37
N LEU A 32 2.67 -8.92 -10.40
CA LEU A 32 1.45 -9.70 -10.61
C LEU A 32 0.24 -8.85 -10.22
N VAL A 33 -0.67 -8.62 -11.18
CA VAL A 33 -1.96 -8.00 -10.89
C VAL A 33 -2.86 -9.05 -10.24
N LEU A 34 -3.32 -8.75 -9.02
CA LEU A 34 -4.19 -9.65 -8.27
C LEU A 34 -5.66 -9.29 -8.51
N GLU A 35 -6.29 -10.00 -9.44
CA GLU A 35 -7.72 -9.81 -9.74
C GLU A 35 -8.65 -10.59 -8.80
N ASN A 36 -8.15 -11.67 -8.19
CA ASN A 36 -8.97 -12.61 -7.39
C ASN A 36 -8.58 -12.68 -5.92
N PHE A 37 -7.75 -11.76 -5.43
CA PHE A 37 -7.24 -11.80 -4.07
C PHE A 37 -7.41 -10.45 -3.38
N ASP A 38 -8.32 -10.40 -2.42
CA ASP A 38 -8.56 -9.20 -1.63
C ASP A 38 -7.64 -9.21 -0.40
N HIS A 39 -6.79 -8.19 -0.29
CA HIS A 39 -5.90 -8.03 0.86
C HIS A 39 -6.56 -7.43 2.09
N ALA A 40 -7.70 -6.79 1.90
CA ALA A 40 -8.57 -6.27 2.95
C ALA A 40 -10.01 -6.22 2.45
N ALA A 41 -10.99 -6.14 3.35
CA ALA A 41 -12.38 -5.90 2.98
C ALA A 41 -12.58 -4.44 2.51
N PRO A 42 -13.56 -4.13 1.62
CA PRO A 42 -13.80 -2.78 1.08
C PRO A 42 -14.01 -1.67 2.11
N GLU A 43 -14.53 -1.99 3.29
CA GLU A 43 -14.71 -1.08 4.46
C GLU A 43 -13.80 -1.51 5.63
N GLY A 44 -12.69 -2.16 5.31
CA GLY A 44 -11.75 -2.73 6.25
C GLY A 44 -10.70 -1.72 6.74
N THR A 45 -9.73 -2.22 7.49
CA THR A 45 -8.70 -1.41 8.12
C THR A 45 -7.54 -1.04 7.20
N ARG A 46 -7.70 -1.13 5.87
CA ARG A 46 -6.57 -0.99 4.91
C ARG A 46 -5.84 0.34 5.02
N LEU A 47 -6.58 1.41 5.32
CA LEU A 47 -6.08 2.76 5.56
C LEU A 47 -5.08 2.88 6.71
N VAL A 48 -5.17 2.03 7.72
CA VAL A 48 -4.31 2.11 8.91
C VAL A 48 -3.14 1.13 8.78
N LYS A 49 -1.96 1.52 9.26
CA LYS A 49 -0.78 0.65 9.30
C LYS A 49 -0.89 -0.40 10.40
N GLY A 50 -1.89 -1.27 10.28
CA GLY A 50 -2.18 -2.36 11.22
C GLY A 50 -1.62 -3.69 10.70
N GLY A 51 -1.06 -4.51 11.60
CA GLY A 51 -0.43 -5.79 11.23
C GLY A 51 -1.35 -6.78 10.51
N GLY A 52 -2.67 -6.68 10.70
CA GLY A 52 -3.66 -7.51 10.00
C GLY A 52 -3.66 -7.33 8.49
N ASN A 53 -3.26 -6.15 7.99
CA ASN A 53 -3.19 -5.84 6.56
C ASN A 53 -1.90 -6.37 5.89
N HIS A 54 -1.13 -7.24 6.55
CA HIS A 54 0.04 -7.89 5.96
C HIS A 54 -0.12 -9.42 5.88
N THR A 55 -0.99 -9.99 6.71
CA THR A 55 -1.22 -11.45 6.78
C THR A 55 -1.58 -12.08 5.44
N PRO A 56 -2.48 -11.51 4.62
CA PRO A 56 -2.78 -12.11 3.33
C PRO A 56 -1.62 -12.07 2.32
N LEU A 57 -0.56 -11.25 2.52
CA LEU A 57 0.53 -11.09 1.53
C LEU A 57 1.45 -12.30 1.61
N LEU A 58 1.55 -12.89 2.80
CA LEU A 58 2.38 -14.06 3.09
C LEU A 58 1.88 -15.32 2.39
N ILE A 59 0.62 -15.31 1.94
CA ILE A 59 -0.05 -16.47 1.34
C ILE A 59 -0.13 -16.33 -0.20
N CYS A 60 0.32 -15.20 -0.76
CA CYS A 60 0.21 -14.92 -2.19
C CYS A 60 1.26 -15.71 -3.01
N PRO A 61 0.86 -16.44 -4.07
CA PRO A 61 1.77 -17.29 -4.86
C PRO A 61 2.74 -16.52 -5.77
N ALA A 62 2.59 -15.19 -5.88
CA ALA A 62 3.35 -14.33 -6.79
C ALA A 62 4.87 -14.58 -6.78
N ARG A 63 5.45 -14.82 -5.60
CA ARG A 63 6.90 -15.09 -5.47
C ARG A 63 7.31 -16.45 -6.06
N ASN A 64 6.45 -17.46 -5.98
CA ASN A 64 6.70 -18.78 -6.55
C ASN A 64 6.61 -18.74 -8.08
N ASP A 65 5.77 -17.84 -8.61
CA ASP A 65 5.57 -17.65 -10.05
C ASP A 65 6.57 -16.68 -10.70
N GLY A 66 7.55 -16.19 -9.92
CA GLY A 66 8.65 -15.35 -10.41
C GLY A 66 8.41 -13.84 -10.34
N TYR A 67 7.28 -13.38 -9.78
CA TYR A 67 6.97 -11.96 -9.63
C TYR A 67 7.59 -11.37 -8.35
N GLY A 68 8.15 -10.16 -8.48
CA GLY A 68 8.82 -9.48 -7.37
C GLY A 68 7.88 -8.76 -6.41
N ILE A 69 6.69 -8.35 -6.90
CA ILE A 69 5.71 -7.59 -6.14
C ILE A 69 4.30 -7.83 -6.68
N THR A 70 3.29 -7.61 -5.85
CA THR A 70 1.89 -7.68 -6.28
C THR A 70 1.26 -6.30 -6.39
N LEU A 71 0.47 -6.11 -7.44
CA LEU A 71 -0.33 -4.91 -7.67
C LEU A 71 -1.78 -5.21 -7.31
N HIS A 72 -2.35 -4.40 -6.41
CA HIS A 72 -3.71 -4.55 -5.93
C HIS A 72 -4.63 -3.57 -6.65
N LEU A 73 -5.82 -4.05 -6.95
CA LEU A 73 -6.89 -3.24 -7.53
C LEU A 73 -7.86 -2.77 -6.44
N ASP A 74 -8.71 -1.82 -6.81
CA ASP A 74 -9.79 -1.35 -5.95
C ASP A 74 -10.75 -2.49 -5.60
N LEU A 75 -11.14 -2.59 -4.33
CA LEU A 75 -11.89 -3.73 -3.83
C LEU A 75 -13.36 -3.76 -4.30
N LYS A 76 -13.89 -2.65 -4.82
CA LYS A 76 -15.31 -2.52 -5.15
C LYS A 76 -15.62 -2.93 -6.58
N THR A 77 -14.79 -2.46 -7.51
CA THR A 77 -14.97 -2.64 -8.96
C THR A 77 -13.86 -3.47 -9.57
N ARG A 78 -12.68 -3.53 -8.94
CA ARG A 78 -11.48 -4.19 -9.46
C ARG A 78 -11.11 -3.72 -10.86
N THR A 79 -11.32 -2.43 -11.13
CA THR A 79 -11.03 -1.78 -12.41
C THR A 79 -9.95 -0.71 -12.30
N TYR A 80 -9.67 -0.23 -11.09
CA TYR A 80 -8.69 0.81 -10.82
C TYR A 80 -7.52 0.26 -10.02
N ILE A 81 -6.33 0.79 -10.30
CA ILE A 81 -5.12 0.48 -9.54
C ILE A 81 -5.18 1.21 -8.20
N ASP A 82 -4.94 0.48 -7.10
CA ASP A 82 -4.88 1.03 -5.75
C ASP A 82 -3.41 1.22 -5.30
N GLU A 83 -2.70 0.14 -5.02
CA GLU A 83 -1.35 0.19 -4.45
C GLU A 83 -0.59 -1.10 -4.75
N PHE A 84 0.73 -1.04 -4.61
CA PHE A 84 1.53 -2.25 -4.49
C PHE A 84 1.43 -2.80 -3.07
N SER A 85 1.75 -4.09 -2.91
CA SER A 85 1.65 -4.84 -1.65
C SER A 85 1.98 -4.04 -0.38
N MET A 86 3.11 -3.32 -0.37
CA MET A 86 3.63 -2.60 0.79
C MET A 86 3.93 -1.12 0.50
N SER A 87 3.55 -0.62 -0.67
CA SER A 87 3.93 0.71 -1.15
C SER A 87 2.85 1.33 -2.03
N GLY A 88 2.74 2.66 -2.01
CA GLY A 88 1.84 3.37 -2.91
C GLY A 88 2.16 3.14 -4.38
N PHE A 89 1.19 3.41 -5.25
CA PHE A 89 1.35 3.38 -6.69
C PHE A 89 1.59 4.79 -7.24
N LEU A 90 2.62 4.92 -8.07
CA LEU A 90 2.92 6.10 -8.88
C LEU A 90 3.17 5.67 -10.32
N ALA A 91 2.68 6.45 -11.28
CA ALA A 91 2.94 6.26 -12.70
C ALA A 91 3.24 7.59 -13.39
N ILE A 92 4.03 7.53 -14.45
CA ILE A 92 4.32 8.67 -15.31
C ILE A 92 3.69 8.42 -16.67
N LYS A 93 2.85 9.35 -17.13
CA LYS A 93 2.26 9.34 -18.46
C LYS A 93 2.90 10.44 -19.30
N CYS A 94 3.52 10.06 -20.41
CA CYS A 94 4.11 11.01 -21.36
C CYS A 94 3.25 11.09 -22.63
N GLU A 95 2.79 12.30 -22.97
CA GLU A 95 2.03 12.62 -24.18
C GLU A 95 2.75 13.73 -24.95
N GLY A 96 3.67 13.34 -25.84
CA GLY A 96 4.57 14.29 -26.49
C GLY A 96 5.51 14.94 -25.47
N GLU A 97 5.46 16.27 -25.36
CA GLU A 97 6.23 17.04 -24.36
C GLU A 97 5.53 17.12 -23.00
N LYS A 98 4.26 16.72 -22.92
CA LYS A 98 3.49 16.77 -21.68
C LYS A 98 3.79 15.54 -20.82
N THR A 99 4.28 15.75 -19.62
CA THR A 99 4.44 14.71 -18.60
C THR A 99 3.35 14.86 -17.55
N THR A 100 2.71 13.76 -17.15
CA THR A 100 1.68 13.74 -16.11
C THR A 100 2.04 12.68 -15.08
N LEU A 101 2.21 13.11 -13.83
CA LEU A 101 2.29 12.20 -12.69
C LEU A 101 0.88 11.71 -12.34
N VAL A 102 0.72 10.40 -12.27
CA VAL A 102 -0.51 9.72 -11.89
C VAL A 102 -0.29 9.03 -10.56
N ILE A 103 -1.15 9.32 -9.60
CA ILE A 103 -1.16 8.71 -8.26
C ILE A 103 -2.52 8.05 -8.09
N ALA A 104 -2.55 6.88 -7.48
CA ALA A 104 -3.82 6.23 -7.16
C ALA A 104 -4.57 7.02 -6.07
N ASP A 105 -5.78 7.46 -6.40
CA ASP A 105 -6.67 8.19 -5.49
C ASP A 105 -7.84 7.28 -5.09
N SER A 106 -7.63 6.51 -4.02
CA SER A 106 -8.62 5.56 -3.50
C SER A 106 -8.70 5.65 -2.00
N LYS A 107 -9.93 5.59 -1.49
CA LYS A 107 -10.22 5.65 -0.04
C LYS A 107 -9.64 4.48 0.74
N ASN A 108 -9.18 3.44 0.06
CA ASN A 108 -8.63 2.24 0.70
C ASN A 108 -7.10 2.18 0.61
N VAL A 109 -6.45 3.13 -0.07
CA VAL A 109 -5.00 3.17 -0.23
C VAL A 109 -4.35 3.77 1.01
N THR A 110 -3.23 3.18 1.44
CA THR A 110 -2.47 3.68 2.58
C THR A 110 -2.00 5.12 2.33
N ASN A 111 -2.21 6.03 3.29
CA ASN A 111 -1.71 7.41 3.18
C ASN A 111 -0.16 7.44 3.21
N SER A 112 0.44 7.41 2.03
CA SER A 112 1.88 7.27 1.84
C SER A 112 2.56 8.63 1.83
N ILE A 113 3.35 8.91 2.87
CA ILE A 113 4.13 10.15 2.98
C ILE A 113 5.04 10.33 1.76
N THR A 114 5.67 9.25 1.27
CA THR A 114 6.54 9.30 0.09
C THR A 114 5.77 9.71 -1.16
N SER A 115 4.56 9.19 -1.36
CA SER A 115 3.74 9.55 -2.55
C SER A 115 3.32 11.01 -2.48
N ASN A 116 2.92 11.48 -1.29
CA ASN A 116 2.56 12.88 -1.06
C ASN A 116 3.75 13.84 -1.31
N LEU A 117 4.97 13.43 -0.92
CA LEU A 117 6.18 14.21 -1.18
C LEU A 117 6.51 14.27 -2.69
N ILE A 118 6.38 13.16 -3.42
CA ILE A 118 6.61 13.15 -4.87
C ILE A 118 5.56 14.00 -5.59
N GLU A 119 4.30 13.94 -5.16
CA GLU A 119 3.24 14.82 -5.66
C GLU A 119 3.60 16.30 -5.49
N GLN A 120 4.05 16.68 -4.28
CA GLN A 120 4.46 18.05 -4.00
C GLN A 120 5.63 18.48 -4.90
N ILE A 121 6.66 17.63 -5.02
CA ILE A 121 7.81 17.91 -5.90
C ILE A 121 7.36 18.09 -7.35
N ALA A 122 6.45 17.25 -7.84
CA ALA A 122 5.92 17.39 -9.19
C ALA A 122 5.17 18.71 -9.38
N ARG A 123 4.35 19.13 -8.40
CA ARG A 123 3.67 20.44 -8.43
C ARG A 123 4.67 21.60 -8.45
N ASP A 124 5.80 21.47 -7.75
CA ASP A 124 6.83 22.50 -7.68
C ASP A 124 7.66 22.61 -8.97
N LEU A 125 7.76 21.52 -9.74
CA LEU A 125 8.50 21.48 -11.01
C LEU A 125 7.72 21.99 -12.23
N GLY A 126 6.38 22.06 -12.14
CA GLY A 126 5.49 22.46 -13.23
C GLY A 126 5.11 21.32 -14.18
#